data_AF-A0A1G7XIV1-F1
#
_entry.id   AF-A0A1G7XIV1-F1
#
_cell.length_a   1.000
_cell.length_b   1.000
_cell.length_c   1.000
_cell.angle_alpha   90.00
_cell.angle_beta   90.00
_cell.angle_gamma   90.00
#
_symmetry.space_group_name_H-M   'P 1'
#
loop_
_entity.id
_entity.type
_entity.pdbx_description
1 polymer ?
#
loop_
_entity_poly.entity_id
_entity_poly.type
_entity_poly.pdbx_seq_one_letter_code
_entity_poly.pdbx_strand_id
1 'polypeptide(L)'
;MALPQERFDELLHRTALAALFYYPEIAVDDADYNLQSDIDYCLEPVAALGADELNGLRAVVGRVITNPSAHRTTLMELIIELAPEPSPE
;
A
#
# COMPACT_ATOMS: atom_id res chain seq x y z
N MET A 1 6.63 -8.63 -15.83
CA MET A 1 6.16 -9.98 -15.45
C MET A 1 5.07 -9.73 -14.42
N ALA A 2 3.84 -10.21 -14.63
CA ALA A 2 2.75 -9.93 -13.70
C ALA A 2 3.00 -10.66 -12.38
N LEU A 3 2.82 -9.96 -11.25
CA LEU A 3 2.92 -10.55 -9.92
C LEU A 3 1.67 -11.36 -9.60
N PRO A 4 1.77 -12.44 -8.81
CA PRO A 4 0.62 -13.22 -8.42
C PRO A 4 -0.28 -12.43 -7.45
N GLN A 5 -1.59 -12.73 -7.46
CA GLN A 5 -2.61 -11.96 -6.75
C GLN A 5 -2.35 -11.86 -5.25
N GLU A 6 -1.78 -12.90 -4.63
CA GLU A 6 -1.51 -12.93 -3.19
C GLU A 6 -0.52 -11.82 -2.76
N ARG A 7 0.32 -11.32 -3.67
CA ARG A 7 1.23 -10.20 -3.39
C ARG A 7 0.46 -8.88 -3.23
N PHE A 8 -0.60 -8.69 -4.01
CA PHE A 8 -1.44 -7.51 -3.91
C PHE A 8 -2.36 -7.59 -2.69
N ASP A 9 -2.84 -8.78 -2.33
CA ASP A 9 -3.60 -8.99 -1.09
C ASP A 9 -2.74 -8.70 0.15
N GLU A 10 -1.48 -9.12 0.15
CA GLU A 10 -0.53 -8.80 1.22
C GLU A 10 -0.25 -7.28 1.31
N LEU A 11 -0.08 -6.60 0.17
CA LEU A 11 0.03 -5.14 0.11
C LEU A 11 -1.21 -4.46 0.75
N LEU A 12 -2.41 -4.92 0.43
CA LEU A 12 -3.66 -4.41 1.01
C LEU A 12 -3.71 -4.63 2.52
N HIS A 13 -3.36 -5.83 2.97
CA HIS A 13 -3.35 -6.17 4.39
C HIS A 13 -2.39 -5.26 5.17
N ARG A 14 -1.15 -5.11 4.70
CA ARG A 14 -0.13 -4.25 5.33
C ARG A 14 -0.56 -2.79 5.34
N THR A 15 -1.12 -2.30 4.23
CA THR A 15 -1.60 -0.91 4.14
C THR A 15 -2.73 -0.64 5.11
N ALA A 16 -3.68 -1.56 5.24
CA ALA A 16 -4.77 -1.45 6.21
C ALA A 16 -4.25 -1.47 7.65
N LEU A 17 -3.28 -2.33 7.95
CA LEU A 17 -2.66 -2.40 9.27
C LEU A 17 -1.91 -1.11 9.62
N ALA A 18 -1.09 -0.58 8.71
CA ALA A 18 -0.39 0.68 8.90
C ALA A 18 -1.38 1.85 9.10
N ALA A 19 -2.47 1.89 8.33
CA ALA A 19 -3.51 2.90 8.48
C ALA A 19 -4.23 2.84 9.84
N LEU A 20 -4.37 1.65 10.43
CA LEU A 20 -4.95 1.48 11.77
C LEU A 20 -4.05 2.01 12.89
N PHE A 21 -2.73 1.92 12.71
CA PHE A 21 -1.75 2.41 13.69
C PHE A 21 -1.38 3.89 13.49
N TYR A 22 -1.63 4.45 12.31
CA TYR A 22 -1.38 5.85 12.04
C TYR A 22 -2.39 6.76 12.76
N TYR A 23 -1.86 7.80 13.40
CA TYR A 23 -2.61 8.96 13.85
C TYR A 23 -1.76 10.22 13.64
N PRO A 24 -2.35 11.41 13.39
CA PRO A 24 -1.61 12.60 12.99
C PRO A 24 -0.48 13.02 13.95
N GLU A 25 -0.66 12.78 15.25
CA GLU A 25 0.27 13.18 16.31
C GLU A 25 1.38 12.14 16.56
N ILE A 26 1.39 10.99 15.88
CA ILE A 26 2.34 9.89 16.16
C ILE A 26 3.81 10.30 16.06
N ALA A 27 4.16 11.22 15.15
CA ALA A 27 5.53 11.72 15.01
C ALA A 27 5.99 12.61 16.18
N VAL A 28 5.04 13.07 17.02
CA VAL A 28 5.32 13.81 18.25
C VAL A 28 5.45 12.83 19.43
N ASP A 29 4.61 11.80 19.46
CA ASP A 29 4.57 10.81 20.53
C ASP A 29 5.69 9.76 20.42
N ASP A 30 6.14 9.47 19.19
CA ASP A 30 7.22 8.55 18.86
C ASP A 30 8.20 9.24 17.89
N ALA A 31 9.37 9.62 18.40
CA ALA A 31 10.41 10.30 17.63
C ALA A 31 11.08 9.40 16.57
N ASP A 32 10.94 8.07 16.71
CA ASP A 32 11.47 7.10 15.75
C ASP A 32 10.44 6.77 14.66
N TYR A 33 9.20 7.24 14.79
CA TYR A 33 8.15 7.02 13.79
C TYR A 33 8.51 7.66 12.45
N ASN A 34 8.38 6.87 11.39
CA ASN A 34 8.62 7.31 10.03
C ASN A 34 7.59 6.69 9.08
N LEU A 35 6.68 7.52 8.57
CA LEU A 35 5.68 7.12 7.59
C LEU A 35 6.30 6.48 6.34
N GLN A 36 7.51 6.90 5.94
CA GLN A 36 8.18 6.32 4.78
C GLN A 36 8.56 4.85 5.02
N SER A 37 8.92 4.48 6.26
CA SER A 37 9.21 3.09 6.63
C SER A 37 7.95 2.22 6.52
N ASP A 38 6.79 2.72 6.96
CA ASP A 38 5.52 2.01 6.82
C ASP A 38 5.15 1.81 5.34
N ILE A 39 5.34 2.84 4.52
CA ILE A 39 5.09 2.75 3.08
C ILE A 39 6.01 1.71 2.44
N ASP A 40 7.31 1.73 2.75
CA ASP A 40 8.27 0.79 2.20
C ASP A 40 7.97 -0.65 2.65
N TYR A 41 7.55 -0.85 3.91
CA TYR A 41 7.06 -2.13 4.42
C TYR A 41 5.83 -2.64 3.66
N CYS A 42 4.88 -1.74 3.36
CA CYS A 42 3.68 -2.10 2.59
C CYS A 42 4.02 -2.50 1.14
N LEU A 43 5.02 -1.87 0.53
CA LEU A 43 5.41 -2.12 -0.87
C LEU A 43 6.32 -3.34 -1.07
N GLU A 44 6.95 -3.87 -0.01
CA GLU A 44 7.83 -5.03 -0.09
C GLU A 44 7.25 -6.23 -0.89
N PRO A 45 5.97 -6.63 -0.72
CA PRO A 45 5.38 -7.75 -1.45
C PRO A 45 5.37 -7.55 -2.97
N VAL A 46 5.33 -6.30 -3.41
CA VAL A 46 5.22 -5.90 -4.82
C VAL A 46 6.50 -5.24 -5.35
N ALA A 47 7.62 -5.33 -4.63
CA ALA A 47 8.88 -4.68 -4.97
C ALA A 47 9.50 -5.09 -6.33
N ALA A 48 9.01 -6.18 -6.93
CA ALA A 48 9.43 -6.64 -8.26
C ALA A 48 8.64 -5.99 -9.43
N LEU A 49 7.68 -5.11 -9.15
CA LEU A 49 7.02 -4.27 -10.15
C LEU A 49 7.99 -3.25 -10.79
N GLY A 50 7.57 -2.68 -11.92
CA GLY A 50 8.30 -1.59 -12.57
C GLY A 50 8.36 -0.34 -11.68
N ALA A 51 9.38 0.49 -11.89
CA ALA A 51 9.58 1.71 -11.09
C ALA A 51 8.39 2.67 -11.15
N ASP A 52 7.76 2.81 -12.32
CA ASP A 52 6.59 3.68 -12.52
C ASP A 52 5.37 3.17 -11.73
N GLU A 53 5.11 1.86 -11.77
CA GLU A 53 4.04 1.21 -11.01
C GLU A 53 4.27 1.35 -9.50
N LEU A 54 5.51 1.11 -9.04
CA LEU A 54 5.90 1.29 -7.64
C LEU A 54 5.76 2.72 -7.15
N ASN A 55 6.08 3.71 -7.99
CA ASN A 55 5.95 5.12 -7.64
C ASN A 55 4.46 5.51 -7.51
N GLY A 56 3.61 5.01 -8.39
CA GLY A 56 2.16 5.18 -8.28
C GLY A 56 1.60 4.59 -6.99
N LEU A 57 1.96 3.33 -6.71
CA LEU A 57 1.57 2.64 -5.48
C LEU A 57 2.07 3.36 -4.23
N ARG A 58 3.33 3.79 -4.20
CA ARG A 58 3.93 4.54 -3.08
C ARG A 58 3.09 5.77 -2.71
N ALA A 59 2.69 6.55 -3.71
CA ALA A 59 1.90 7.75 -3.49
C ALA A 59 0.50 7.44 -2.94
N VAL A 60 -0.17 6.41 -3.48
CA VAL A 60 -1.52 6.02 -3.05
C VAL A 60 -1.51 5.38 -1.67
N VAL A 61 -0.55 4.49 -1.38
CA VAL A 61 -0.39 3.85 -0.06
C VAL A 61 -0.19 4.91 1.02
N GLY A 62 0.70 5.90 0.82
CA GLY A 62 0.90 6.96 1.80
C GLY A 62 -0.37 7.78 2.08
N ARG A 63 -1.21 8.00 1.07
CA ARG A 63 -2.52 8.64 1.23
C ARG A 63 -3.51 7.76 1.99
N VAL A 64 -3.52 6.45 1.73
CA VAL A 64 -4.40 5.52 2.44
C VAL A 64 -3.99 5.36 3.90
N ILE A 65 -2.70 5.29 4.22
CA ILE A 65 -2.23 5.23 5.61
C ILE A 65 -2.71 6.46 6.39
N THR A 66 -2.61 7.64 5.79
CA THR A 66 -2.96 8.90 6.47
C THR A 66 -4.45 9.22 6.47
N ASN A 67 -5.21 8.79 5.47
CA ASN A 67 -6.66 8.96 5.41
C ASN A 67 -7.33 7.83 4.59
N PRO A 68 -7.55 6.65 5.18
CA PRO A 68 -8.08 5.50 4.47
C PRO A 68 -9.52 5.74 4.01
N SER A 69 -10.29 6.55 4.74
CA SER A 69 -11.68 6.86 4.41
C SER A 69 -11.83 7.59 3.08
N ALA A 70 -10.86 8.45 2.74
CA ALA A 70 -10.86 9.25 1.52
C ALA A 70 -10.19 8.54 0.32
N HIS A 71 -9.27 7.61 0.56
CA HIS A 71 -8.37 7.12 -0.48
C HIS A 71 -8.44 5.61 -0.76
N ARG A 72 -9.21 4.83 0.02
CA ARG A 72 -9.30 3.37 -0.17
C ARG A 72 -9.74 2.96 -1.57
N THR A 73 -10.68 3.69 -2.19
CA THR A 73 -11.19 3.33 -3.53
C THR A 73 -10.11 3.49 -4.59
N THR A 74 -9.29 4.54 -4.50
CA THR A 74 -8.16 4.76 -5.41
C THR A 74 -7.12 3.65 -5.32
N LEU A 75 -6.85 3.13 -4.12
CA LEU A 75 -5.96 1.98 -3.97
C LEU A 75 -6.54 0.71 -4.59
N MET A 76 -7.84 0.45 -4.37
CA MET A 76 -8.52 -0.70 -4.95
C MET A 76 -8.52 -0.65 -6.47
N GLU A 77 -8.82 0.50 -7.07
CA GLU A 77 -8.78 0.72 -8.53
C GLU A 77 -7.38 0.41 -9.09
N LEU A 78 -6.34 0.97 -8.48
CA LEU A 78 -4.96 0.75 -8.92
C LEU A 78 -4.53 -0.71 -8.81
N ILE A 79 -4.96 -1.42 -7.76
CA ILE A 79 -4.67 -2.85 -7.61
C ILE A 79 -5.40 -3.68 -8.67
N ILE A 80 -6.66 -3.36 -8.99
CA ILE A 80 -7.41 -4.05 -10.04
C ILE A 80 -6.71 -3.88 -11.40
N GLU A 81 -6.13 -2.70 -11.68
CA GLU A 81 -5.39 -2.45 -12.91
C GLU A 81 -4.06 -3.23 -12.99
N LEU A 82 -3.39 -3.46 -11.86
CA LEU A 82 -2.07 -4.08 -11.78
C LEU A 82 -2.11 -5.59 -11.55
N ALA A 83 -3.16 -6.10 -10.91
CA ALA A 83 -3.31 -7.51 -10.59
C ALA A 83 -3.64 -8.32 -11.85
N PRO A 84 -3.08 -9.53 -12.00
CA PRO A 84 -3.48 -10.44 -13.06
C PRO A 84 -4.96 -10.80 -12.92
N GLU A 85 -5.65 -11.01 -14.05
CA GLU A 85 -7.04 -11.47 -14.02
C GLU A 85 -7.15 -12.75 -13.18
N PRO A 86 -8.16 -12.87 -12.30
CA PRO A 86 -8.34 -14.06 -11.49
C PRO A 86 -8.51 -15.26 -12.43
N SER A 87 -7.60 -16.22 -12.33
CA SER A 87 -7.70 -17.45 -13.12
C SER A 87 -8.99 -18.16 -12.71
N PRO A 88 -9.92 -18.45 -13.64
CA PRO A 88 -11.14 -19.17 -13.28
C PRO A 88 -10.76 -20.56 -12.75
N GLU A 89 -11.27 -20.91 -11.57
CA GLU A 89 -11.16 -22.25 -10.96
C GLU A 89 -11.77 -23.34 -11.86
#